data_AF-A0A969MKP1-F1
#
_entry.id   AF-A0A969MKP1-F1
#
_cell.length_a   1.000
_cell.length_b   1.000
_cell.length_c   1.000
_cell.angle_alpha   90.00
_cell.angle_beta   90.00
_cell.angle_gamma   90.00
#
_symmetry.space_group_name_H-M   'P 1'
#
loop_
_entity.id
_entity.type
_entity.pdbx_description
1 polymer ?
#
loop_
_entity_poly.entity_id
_entity_poly.type
_entity_poly.pdbx_seq_one_letter_code
_entity_poly.pdbx_strand_id
1 'polypeptide(L)'
;MAGSCSLRNKQGNLPMVITTLKQHNLPESLGKATSNILHNAFYLAKQKLELSSKAYKQLLREWGWEKEDHKYLKVAQTFEKFSPLDLAEIEPDTLFLLSKQNKKYASIIEQLLDMGSITQEKVRQLIKLSRKPRTSKPEKASIWRRDKNGKRYCQVPPIDDEHTGVALQQMMDSEGKSAQQIVAEAVALRQALIEGRLVVVSDSQQEDDVETDTYSEKKSHQAESQDSGDAEIGNCLDEKLVSKSVSENYAVFSDNVIFNSTTTQETASLSANLLDVVENIMHIGSEQFKEVEELVASIVNFCASVPISEQWKVFTDITKRNSFALAVIIGYSVKENKKWLSNLPQLIADAAITNPIELEWVGNRLRTEALLLMDDGGVYLDA
;
A
#
# COMPACT_ATOMS: atom_id res chain seq x y z
N MET A 1 -21.33 -0.20 70.81
CA MET A 1 -22.04 -1.24 70.02
C MET A 1 -21.89 -0.86 68.55
N ALA A 2 -20.98 -1.54 67.86
CA ALA A 2 -20.74 -1.36 66.43
C ALA A 2 -21.71 -2.25 65.64
N GLY A 3 -22.36 -1.68 64.62
CA GLY A 3 -23.23 -2.40 63.71
C GLY A 3 -22.74 -2.23 62.27
N SER A 4 -21.85 -3.12 61.85
CA SER A 4 -21.47 -3.31 60.46
C SER A 4 -22.45 -4.29 59.82
N CYS A 5 -23.07 -3.94 58.69
CA CYS A 5 -23.68 -4.96 57.83
C CYS A 5 -23.43 -4.65 56.35
N SER A 6 -22.70 -5.59 55.77
CA SER A 6 -22.14 -5.66 54.42
C SER A 6 -23.24 -5.93 53.37
N LEU A 7 -23.29 -5.12 52.30
CA LEU A 7 -24.03 -5.46 51.08
C LEU A 7 -23.08 -5.97 50.01
N ARG A 8 -23.31 -7.23 49.64
CA ARG A 8 -22.55 -8.03 48.67
C ARG A 8 -22.87 -7.63 47.24
N ASN A 9 -21.81 -7.71 46.42
CA ASN A 9 -21.79 -7.79 44.97
C ASN A 9 -22.86 -8.75 44.42
N LYS A 10 -23.61 -8.29 43.41
CA LYS A 10 -24.29 -9.14 42.42
C LYS A 10 -23.64 -8.88 41.07
N GLN A 11 -22.71 -9.75 40.68
CA GLN A 11 -22.33 -9.94 39.29
C GLN A 11 -23.52 -10.60 38.58
N GLY A 12 -24.16 -9.86 37.68
CA GLY A 12 -25.17 -10.40 36.79
C GLY A 12 -24.51 -11.15 35.65
N ASN A 13 -24.62 -12.48 35.69
CA ASN A 13 -24.42 -13.35 34.53
C ASN A 13 -25.45 -12.95 33.46
N LEU A 14 -25.00 -12.44 32.31
CA LEU A 14 -25.84 -12.29 31.13
C LEU A 14 -25.78 -13.57 30.29
N PRO A 15 -26.93 -14.16 29.89
CA PRO A 15 -26.96 -15.38 29.12
C PRO A 15 -26.59 -15.09 27.65
N MET A 16 -25.58 -15.81 27.16
CA MET A 16 -25.30 -15.96 25.73
C MET A 16 -26.41 -16.82 25.11
N VAL A 17 -27.42 -16.16 24.55
CA VAL A 17 -28.51 -16.82 23.82
C VAL A 17 -28.08 -16.95 22.35
N ILE A 18 -27.63 -18.16 22.00
CA ILE A 18 -27.51 -18.61 20.61
C ILE A 18 -28.90 -19.07 20.18
N THR A 19 -29.57 -18.31 19.31
CA THR A 19 -30.78 -18.80 18.63
C THR A 19 -30.53 -18.88 17.13
N THR A 20 -30.37 -20.12 16.68
CA THR A 20 -30.35 -20.53 15.27
C THR A 20 -31.78 -20.58 14.74
N LEU A 21 -32.08 -19.83 13.68
CA LEU A 21 -33.23 -20.09 12.82
C LEU A 21 -32.81 -20.03 11.34
N LYS A 22 -33.06 -21.14 10.65
CA LYS A 22 -32.83 -21.36 9.21
C LYS A 22 -33.76 -20.49 8.39
N GLN A 23 -33.24 -19.83 7.34
CA GLN A 23 -33.98 -19.51 6.11
C GLN A 23 -33.02 -19.19 4.94
N HIS A 24 -32.94 -20.16 4.02
CA HIS A 24 -32.64 -20.12 2.58
C HIS A 24 -31.52 -19.22 2.00
N ASN A 25 -30.42 -19.88 1.60
CA ASN A 25 -29.60 -19.65 0.39
C ASN A 25 -29.26 -18.19 -0.02
N LEU A 26 -28.69 -17.41 0.90
CA LEU A 26 -27.57 -16.51 0.57
C LEU A 26 -26.27 -17.24 0.96
N PRO A 27 -25.08 -16.90 0.42
CA PRO A 27 -23.84 -17.35 1.05
C PRO A 27 -23.86 -16.88 2.51
N GLU A 28 -24.06 -17.81 3.44
CA GLU A 28 -24.37 -17.56 4.86
C GLU A 28 -23.33 -16.63 5.54
N SER A 29 -22.15 -16.49 4.95
CA SER A 29 -21.09 -15.59 5.38
C SER A 29 -21.38 -14.11 5.16
N LEU A 30 -22.02 -13.72 4.05
CA LEU A 30 -22.16 -12.30 3.68
C LEU A 30 -23.22 -11.59 4.53
N GLY A 31 -24.44 -12.13 4.57
CA GLY A 31 -25.53 -11.53 5.37
C GLY A 31 -25.19 -11.49 6.85
N LYS A 32 -24.49 -12.52 7.34
CA LYS A 32 -23.97 -12.56 8.72
C LYS A 32 -22.88 -11.52 8.96
N ALA A 33 -21.95 -11.33 8.02
CA ALA A 33 -20.92 -10.29 8.12
C ALA A 33 -21.54 -8.88 8.16
N THR A 34 -22.48 -8.58 7.26
CA THR A 34 -23.19 -7.30 7.23
C THR A 34 -23.98 -7.06 8.50
N SER A 35 -24.73 -8.06 8.97
CA SER A 35 -25.49 -7.97 10.22
C SER A 35 -24.58 -7.74 11.43
N ASN A 36 -23.44 -8.42 11.50
CA ASN A 36 -22.44 -8.23 12.57
C ASN A 36 -21.87 -6.81 12.56
N ILE A 37 -21.56 -6.26 11.38
CA ILE A 37 -21.06 -4.88 11.26
C ILE A 37 -22.10 -3.88 11.77
N LEU A 38 -23.37 -4.05 11.41
CA LEU A 38 -24.46 -3.18 11.86
C LEU A 38 -24.72 -3.31 13.35
N HIS A 39 -24.73 -4.53 13.90
CA HIS A 39 -24.84 -4.75 15.34
C HIS A 39 -23.71 -4.06 16.11
N ASN A 40 -22.46 -4.24 15.68
CA ASN A 40 -21.32 -3.59 16.31
C ASN A 40 -21.38 -2.06 16.17
N ALA A 41 -21.78 -1.55 15.00
CA ALA A 41 -21.95 -0.11 14.77
C ALA A 41 -22.98 0.50 15.72
N PHE A 42 -24.18 -0.08 15.82
CA PHE A 42 -25.23 0.39 16.69
C PHE A 42 -24.88 0.23 18.17
N TYR A 43 -24.24 -0.88 18.53
CA TYR A 43 -23.73 -1.09 19.89
C TYR A 43 -22.71 -0.01 20.29
N LEU A 44 -21.73 0.28 19.42
CA LEU A 44 -20.74 1.33 19.68
C LEU A 44 -21.36 2.71 19.80
N ALA A 45 -22.36 3.03 18.97
CA ALA A 45 -23.09 4.29 19.06
C ALA A 45 -23.83 4.41 20.39
N LYS A 46 -24.48 3.32 20.84
CA LYS A 46 -25.15 3.26 22.15
C LYS A 46 -24.16 3.44 23.30
N GLN A 47 -23.04 2.71 23.30
CA GLN A 47 -22.00 2.86 24.33
C GLN A 47 -21.41 4.27 24.37
N LYS A 48 -21.25 4.92 23.21
CA LYS A 48 -20.74 6.29 23.15
C LYS A 48 -21.70 7.32 23.76
N LEU A 49 -23.00 7.03 23.76
CA LEU A 49 -24.02 7.88 24.40
C LEU A 49 -24.13 7.60 25.91
N GLU A 50 -24.02 6.34 26.33
CA GLU A 50 -24.21 5.92 27.73
C GLU A 50 -22.96 6.11 28.61
N LEU A 51 -21.76 5.95 28.03
CA LEU A 51 -20.50 6.00 28.76
C LEU A 51 -19.88 7.40 28.74
N SER A 52 -19.15 7.73 29.81
CA SER A 52 -18.26 8.90 29.78
C SER A 52 -17.18 8.74 28.72
N SER A 53 -16.69 9.85 28.15
CA SER A 53 -15.62 9.82 27.13
C SER A 53 -14.38 9.01 27.56
N LYS A 54 -14.03 9.02 28.86
CA LYS A 54 -12.92 8.22 29.42
C LYS A 54 -13.25 6.72 29.42
N ALA A 55 -14.44 6.34 29.88
CA ALA A 55 -14.88 4.95 29.92
C ALA A 55 -15.05 4.36 28.51
N TYR A 56 -15.57 5.15 27.56
CA TYR A 56 -15.68 4.74 26.17
C TYR A 56 -14.31 4.47 25.53
N LYS A 57 -13.34 5.37 25.73
CA LYS A 57 -11.96 5.16 25.25
C LYS A 57 -11.30 3.94 25.89
N GLN A 58 -11.59 3.70 27.17
CA GLN A 58 -11.10 2.51 27.87
C GLN A 58 -11.67 1.22 27.26
N LEU A 59 -12.96 1.19 26.97
CA LEU A 59 -13.62 0.07 26.28
C LEU A 59 -13.00 -0.18 24.89
N LEU A 60 -12.75 0.88 24.10
CA LEU A 60 -12.09 0.74 22.80
C LEU A 60 -10.67 0.16 22.93
N ARG A 61 -9.92 0.54 23.97
CA ARG A 61 -8.59 -0.02 24.26
C ARG A 61 -8.65 -1.49 24.59
N GLU A 62 -9.57 -1.89 25.45
CA GLU A 62 -9.75 -3.29 25.85
C GLU A 62 -10.08 -4.20 24.67
N TRP A 63 -10.75 -3.66 23.65
CA TRP A 63 -11.09 -4.40 22.44
C TRP A 63 -10.06 -4.28 21.31
N GLY A 64 -9.04 -3.44 21.47
CA GLY A 64 -8.06 -3.15 20.41
C GLY A 64 -8.64 -2.35 19.23
N TRP A 65 -9.72 -1.60 19.44
CA TRP A 65 -10.46 -0.85 18.40
C TRP A 65 -10.13 0.65 18.38
N GLU A 66 -8.97 1.03 18.91
CA GLU A 66 -8.54 2.43 18.87
C GLU A 66 -8.44 2.92 17.42
N LYS A 67 -9.07 4.06 17.11
CA LYS A 67 -9.10 4.73 15.79
C LYS A 67 -9.98 4.06 14.72
N GLU A 68 -10.52 2.86 14.94
CA GLU A 68 -11.43 2.19 14.01
C GLU A 68 -12.90 2.55 14.24
N ASP A 69 -13.25 2.92 15.48
CA ASP A 69 -14.61 3.27 15.93
C ASP A 69 -15.30 4.29 15.01
N HIS A 70 -14.54 5.26 14.49
CA HIS A 70 -15.09 6.34 13.68
C HIS A 70 -15.81 5.86 12.41
N LYS A 71 -15.36 4.77 11.79
CA LYS A 71 -16.02 4.19 10.60
C LYS A 71 -17.37 3.58 10.96
N TYR A 72 -17.41 2.81 12.05
CA TYR A 72 -18.63 2.16 12.54
C TYR A 72 -19.64 3.17 13.09
N LEU A 73 -19.18 4.21 13.79
CA LEU A 73 -20.05 5.29 14.25
C LEU A 73 -20.70 6.06 13.09
N LYS A 74 -20.00 6.25 11.97
CA LYS A 74 -20.59 6.83 10.75
C LYS A 74 -21.66 5.92 10.14
N VAL A 75 -21.43 4.60 10.14
CA VAL A 75 -22.44 3.62 9.71
C VAL A 75 -23.67 3.73 10.61
N ALA A 76 -23.48 3.70 11.93
CA ALA A 76 -24.58 3.81 12.89
C ALA A 76 -25.39 5.10 12.72
N GLN A 77 -24.71 6.24 12.57
CA GLN A 77 -25.35 7.52 12.34
C GLN A 77 -26.10 7.59 11.00
N THR A 78 -25.54 6.99 9.94
CA THR A 78 -26.14 7.04 8.60
C THR A 78 -27.39 6.17 8.53
N PHE A 79 -27.37 5.02 9.21
CA PHE A 79 -28.42 4.01 9.15
C PHE A 79 -29.22 3.90 10.45
N GLU A 80 -29.26 4.96 11.27
CA GLU A 80 -29.94 5.00 12.58
C GLU A 80 -31.42 4.60 12.51
N LYS A 81 -32.06 4.86 11.36
CA LYS A 81 -33.48 4.58 11.11
C LYS A 81 -33.77 3.16 10.63
N PHE A 82 -32.75 2.32 10.43
CA PHE A 82 -32.89 0.97 9.90
C PHE A 82 -32.60 -0.08 10.97
N SER A 83 -33.28 -1.22 10.89
CA SER A 83 -32.90 -2.42 11.64
C SER A 83 -31.68 -3.08 10.98
N PRO A 84 -30.78 -3.75 11.74
CA PRO A 84 -29.70 -4.56 11.16
C PRO A 84 -30.18 -5.59 10.13
N LEU A 85 -31.41 -6.10 10.30
CA LEU A 85 -32.02 -7.08 9.41
C LEU A 85 -32.42 -6.46 8.07
N ASP A 86 -32.91 -5.23 8.07
CA ASP A 86 -33.37 -4.54 6.86
C ASP A 86 -32.24 -4.37 5.83
N LEU A 87 -31.01 -4.23 6.33
CA LEU A 87 -29.81 -3.97 5.52
C LEU A 87 -28.93 -5.21 5.36
N ALA A 88 -29.35 -6.38 5.86
CA ALA A 88 -28.52 -7.59 5.88
C ALA A 88 -28.12 -8.07 4.47
N GLU A 89 -28.93 -7.77 3.45
CA GLU A 89 -28.66 -8.12 2.04
C GLU A 89 -27.78 -7.10 1.30
N ILE A 90 -27.24 -6.10 1.98
CA ILE A 90 -26.28 -5.13 1.42
C ILE A 90 -24.86 -5.61 1.71
N GLU A 91 -23.95 -5.42 0.76
CA GLU A 91 -22.54 -5.74 0.99
C GLU A 91 -21.89 -4.76 2.00
N PRO A 92 -20.98 -5.23 2.88
CA PRO A 92 -20.27 -4.38 3.84
C PRO A 92 -19.63 -3.13 3.22
N ASP A 93 -18.95 -3.29 2.09
CA ASP A 93 -18.29 -2.19 1.38
C ASP A 93 -19.27 -1.11 0.94
N THR A 94 -20.49 -1.51 0.59
CA THR A 94 -21.54 -0.58 0.18
C THR A 94 -22.06 0.22 1.36
N LEU A 95 -22.23 -0.40 2.54
CA LEU A 95 -22.55 0.32 3.78
C LEU A 95 -21.48 1.36 4.14
N PHE A 96 -20.21 0.98 4.05
CA PHE A 96 -19.11 1.91 4.31
C PHE A 96 -19.03 3.01 3.25
N LEU A 97 -19.30 2.72 1.98
CA LEU A 97 -19.33 3.73 0.92
C LEU A 97 -20.45 4.77 1.17
N LEU A 98 -21.67 4.29 1.42
CA LEU A 98 -22.84 5.14 1.64
C LEU A 98 -22.65 6.02 2.87
N SER A 99 -22.16 5.45 3.98
CA SER A 99 -21.90 6.21 5.21
C SER A 99 -20.73 7.19 5.08
N LYS A 100 -19.64 6.81 4.41
CA LYS A 100 -18.48 7.70 4.16
C LYS A 100 -18.86 8.89 3.28
N GLN A 101 -19.75 8.70 2.30
CA GLN A 101 -20.20 9.72 1.37
C GLN A 101 -21.67 10.13 1.61
N ASN A 102 -22.11 10.17 2.87
CA ASN A 102 -23.51 10.42 3.24
C ASN A 102 -24.10 11.64 2.52
N LYS A 103 -23.42 12.80 2.49
CA LYS A 103 -23.91 14.01 1.80
C LYS A 103 -24.23 13.81 0.31
N LYS A 104 -23.51 12.92 -0.38
CA LYS A 104 -23.69 12.63 -1.80
C LYS A 104 -24.81 11.62 -2.03
N TYR A 105 -24.99 10.69 -1.09
CA TYR A 105 -25.93 9.58 -1.19
C TYR A 105 -27.15 9.72 -0.27
N ALA A 106 -27.35 10.89 0.35
CA ALA A 106 -28.45 11.15 1.27
C ALA A 106 -29.81 10.83 0.64
N SER A 107 -30.03 11.26 -0.61
CA SER A 107 -31.27 10.95 -1.34
C SER A 107 -31.48 9.46 -1.59
N ILE A 108 -30.39 8.68 -1.73
CA ILE A 108 -30.49 7.23 -1.85
C ILE A 108 -30.91 6.64 -0.51
N ILE A 109 -30.24 7.04 0.59
CA ILE A 109 -30.51 6.54 1.94
C ILE A 109 -31.97 6.83 2.34
N GLU A 110 -32.50 8.00 1.99
CA GLU A 110 -33.91 8.33 2.19
C GLU A 110 -34.84 7.41 1.38
N GLN A 111 -34.54 7.19 0.10
CA GLN A 111 -35.33 6.26 -0.74
C GLN A 111 -35.32 4.83 -0.20
N LEU A 112 -34.23 4.39 0.45
CA LEU A 112 -34.16 3.05 1.05
C LEU A 112 -35.19 2.87 2.18
N LEU A 113 -35.59 3.94 2.89
CA LEU A 113 -36.59 3.85 3.96
C LEU A 113 -37.98 3.47 3.44
N ASP A 114 -38.31 3.93 2.23
CA ASP A 114 -39.61 3.69 1.61
C ASP A 114 -39.65 2.34 0.86
N MET A 115 -38.53 1.63 0.76
CA MET A 115 -38.47 0.33 0.09
C MET A 115 -38.79 -0.81 1.05
N GLY A 116 -39.79 -1.64 0.71
CA GLY A 116 -40.15 -2.82 1.51
C GLY A 116 -39.13 -3.97 1.50
N SER A 117 -38.15 -3.96 0.58
CA SER A 117 -37.06 -4.95 0.53
C SER A 117 -35.82 -4.29 -0.04
N ILE A 118 -34.75 -4.25 0.76
CA ILE A 118 -33.48 -3.60 0.42
C ILE A 118 -32.46 -4.67 0.06
N THR A 119 -32.07 -4.73 -1.20
CA THR A 119 -31.08 -5.70 -1.71
C THR A 119 -29.89 -4.97 -2.31
N GLN A 120 -28.71 -5.62 -2.34
CA GLN A 120 -27.50 -5.03 -2.92
C GLN A 120 -27.71 -4.53 -4.37
N GLU A 121 -28.45 -5.28 -5.18
CA GLU A 121 -28.71 -4.93 -6.58
C GLU A 121 -29.53 -3.64 -6.71
N LYS A 122 -30.57 -3.47 -5.88
CA LYS A 122 -31.37 -2.24 -5.85
C LYS A 122 -30.53 -1.04 -5.45
N VAL A 123 -29.69 -1.19 -4.42
CA VAL A 123 -28.79 -0.12 -3.97
C VAL A 123 -27.80 0.28 -5.08
N ARG A 124 -27.21 -0.69 -5.78
CA ARG A 124 -26.31 -0.43 -6.92
C ARG A 124 -27.02 0.30 -8.06
N GLN A 125 -28.27 -0.06 -8.36
CA GLN A 125 -29.07 0.62 -9.38
C GLN A 125 -29.36 2.07 -8.97
N LEU A 126 -29.75 2.33 -7.72
CA LEU A 126 -29.95 3.70 -7.22
C LEU A 126 -28.66 4.53 -7.30
N ILE A 127 -27.50 3.95 -6.94
CA ILE A 127 -26.20 4.61 -7.08
C ILE A 127 -25.88 4.92 -8.55
N LYS A 128 -26.25 4.04 -9.48
CA LYS A 128 -26.04 4.25 -10.91
C LYS A 128 -26.93 5.37 -11.44
N LEU A 129 -28.20 5.41 -11.04
CA LEU A 129 -29.16 6.45 -11.42
C LEU A 129 -28.80 7.81 -10.83
N SER A 130 -28.21 7.85 -9.64
CA SER A 130 -27.78 9.09 -8.99
C SER A 130 -26.49 9.68 -9.57
N ARG A 131 -25.79 8.98 -10.46
CA ARG A 131 -24.60 9.52 -11.13
C ARG A 131 -25.05 10.56 -12.15
N LYS A 132 -24.72 11.83 -11.88
CA LYS A 132 -24.82 12.89 -12.91
C LYS A 132 -24.09 12.41 -14.16
N PRO A 133 -24.71 12.45 -15.35
CA PRO A 133 -24.03 12.10 -16.59
C PRO A 133 -22.77 12.96 -16.69
N ARG A 134 -21.63 12.30 -16.81
CA ARG A 134 -20.35 12.97 -17.04
C ARG A 134 -20.53 13.70 -18.36
N THR A 135 -20.61 15.03 -18.34
CA THR A 135 -20.53 15.82 -19.57
C THR A 135 -19.25 15.37 -20.27
N SER A 136 -19.41 14.82 -21.47
CA SER A 136 -18.28 14.49 -22.34
C SER A 136 -17.41 15.74 -22.43
N LYS A 137 -16.12 15.59 -22.11
CA LYS A 137 -15.19 16.71 -22.22
C LYS A 137 -15.18 17.20 -23.68
N PRO A 138 -15.01 18.51 -23.92
CA PRO A 138 -14.97 19.05 -25.27
C PRO A 138 -13.87 18.38 -26.12
N GLU A 139 -14.14 18.17 -27.41
CA GLU A 139 -13.31 17.47 -28.42
C GLU A 139 -11.83 17.93 -28.52
N LYS A 140 -11.48 19.09 -27.99
CA LYS A 140 -10.12 19.63 -28.11
C LYS A 140 -9.22 19.05 -27.04
N ALA A 141 -8.30 18.19 -27.46
CA ALA A 141 -7.22 17.69 -26.63
C ALA A 141 -6.43 18.87 -26.04
N SER A 142 -6.54 19.06 -24.73
CA SER A 142 -5.75 20.05 -24.01
C SER A 142 -4.51 19.38 -23.43
N ILE A 143 -3.33 19.87 -23.81
CA ILE A 143 -2.03 19.47 -23.24
C ILE A 143 -1.75 20.12 -21.88
N TRP A 144 -2.63 21.01 -21.41
CA TRP A 144 -2.46 21.68 -20.12
C TRP A 144 -2.87 20.76 -18.96
N ARG A 145 -2.01 20.72 -17.94
CA ARG A 145 -2.21 20.02 -16.66
C ARG A 145 -1.97 20.97 -15.50
N ARG A 146 -2.36 20.55 -14.30
CA ARG A 146 -2.07 21.25 -13.03
C ARG A 146 -1.27 20.34 -12.13
N ASP A 147 -0.26 20.87 -11.46
CA ASP A 147 0.51 20.14 -10.45
C ASP A 147 -0.23 20.09 -9.10
N LYS A 148 0.39 19.45 -8.10
CA LYS A 148 -0.16 19.36 -6.73
C LYS A 148 -0.34 20.73 -6.06
N ASN A 149 0.39 21.75 -6.53
CA ASN A 149 0.38 23.12 -6.02
C ASN A 149 -0.57 24.04 -6.82
N GLY A 150 -1.24 23.51 -7.85
CA GLY A 150 -2.15 24.25 -8.71
C GLY A 150 -1.49 25.03 -9.86
N LYS A 151 -0.16 24.96 -10.03
CA LYS A 151 0.57 25.58 -11.14
C LYS A 151 0.27 24.82 -12.44
N ARG A 152 0.09 25.57 -13.53
CA ARG A 152 -0.14 25.00 -14.86
C ARG A 152 1.19 24.60 -15.50
N TYR A 153 1.21 23.42 -16.10
CA TYR A 153 2.31 22.95 -16.95
C TYR A 153 1.73 22.26 -18.19
N CYS A 154 2.50 22.24 -19.28
CA CYS A 154 2.15 21.45 -20.45
C CYS A 154 2.71 20.03 -20.32
N GLN A 155 1.93 19.04 -20.71
CA GLN A 155 2.37 17.66 -20.85
C GLN A 155 2.05 17.21 -22.27
N VAL A 156 3.10 17.08 -23.08
CA VAL A 156 2.99 16.51 -24.43
C VAL A 156 2.84 14.99 -24.27
N PRO A 157 1.89 14.33 -24.96
CA PRO A 157 1.81 12.88 -25.02
C PRO A 157 3.13 12.24 -25.52
N PRO A 158 3.33 10.93 -25.33
CA PRO A 158 4.43 10.22 -25.95
C PRO A 158 4.51 10.49 -27.45
N ILE A 159 5.73 10.73 -27.94
CA ILE A 159 6.02 10.88 -29.38
C ILE A 159 6.53 9.53 -29.84
N ASP A 160 5.71 8.80 -30.60
CA ASP A 160 6.06 7.45 -31.08
C ASP A 160 6.91 7.48 -32.37
N ASP A 161 7.17 8.67 -32.93
CA ASP A 161 8.03 8.85 -34.10
C ASP A 161 9.51 8.81 -33.71
N GLU A 162 10.19 7.72 -34.07
CA GLU A 162 11.59 7.47 -33.75
C GLU A 162 12.51 8.57 -34.31
N HIS A 163 12.26 9.02 -35.54
CA HIS A 163 13.07 10.04 -36.18
C HIS A 163 13.06 11.36 -35.39
N THR A 164 11.89 11.81 -34.95
CA THR A 164 11.76 13.00 -34.08
C THR A 164 12.50 12.82 -32.77
N GLY A 165 12.44 11.63 -32.15
CA GLY A 165 13.18 11.33 -30.93
C GLY A 165 14.70 11.39 -31.11
N VAL A 166 15.22 10.77 -32.18
CA VAL A 166 16.65 10.78 -32.52
C VAL A 166 17.14 12.19 -32.81
N ALA A 167 16.41 12.95 -33.61
CA ALA A 167 16.76 14.34 -33.93
C ALA A 167 16.79 15.23 -32.68
N LEU A 168 15.82 15.07 -31.78
CA LEU A 168 15.78 15.80 -30.51
C LEU A 168 17.00 15.46 -29.62
N GLN A 169 17.35 14.18 -29.52
CA GLN A 169 18.52 13.75 -28.75
C GLN A 169 19.82 14.31 -29.35
N GLN A 170 19.98 14.26 -30.68
CA GLN A 170 21.15 14.84 -31.35
C GLN A 170 21.29 16.34 -31.10
N MET A 171 20.19 17.10 -31.11
CA MET A 171 20.20 18.53 -30.77
C MET A 171 20.60 18.76 -29.30
N MET A 172 20.13 17.91 -28.37
CA MET A 172 20.55 17.99 -26.96
C MET A 172 22.05 17.75 -26.80
N ASP A 173 22.57 16.72 -27.48
CA ASP A 173 23.98 16.31 -27.36
C ASP A 173 24.93 17.30 -28.04
N SER A 174 24.56 17.84 -29.20
CA SER A 174 25.41 18.74 -29.97
C SER A 174 25.38 20.19 -29.48
N GLU A 175 24.23 20.68 -29.00
CA GLU A 175 24.06 22.06 -28.55
C GLU A 175 24.21 22.23 -27.03
N GLY A 176 24.24 21.13 -26.27
CA GLY A 176 24.27 21.16 -24.81
C GLY A 176 23.00 21.74 -24.18
N LYS A 177 21.88 21.74 -24.92
CA LYS A 177 20.58 22.27 -24.47
C LYS A 177 19.69 21.16 -23.92
N SER A 178 18.82 21.52 -22.99
CA SER A 178 17.75 20.63 -22.54
C SER A 178 16.66 20.50 -23.61
N ALA A 179 15.94 19.38 -23.61
CA ALA A 179 14.76 19.18 -24.46
C ALA A 179 13.73 20.32 -24.32
N GLN A 180 13.57 20.88 -23.12
CA GLN A 180 12.65 21.99 -22.88
C GLN A 180 13.07 23.27 -23.62
N GLN A 181 14.37 23.58 -23.64
CA GLN A 181 14.90 24.74 -24.35
C GLN A 181 14.77 24.56 -25.86
N ILE A 182 15.12 23.37 -26.38
CA ILE A 182 14.98 23.06 -27.81
C ILE A 182 13.51 23.15 -28.24
N VAL A 183 12.58 22.61 -27.46
CA VAL A 183 11.14 22.72 -27.75
C VAL A 183 10.66 24.18 -27.69
N ALA A 184 11.14 24.98 -26.74
CA ALA A 184 10.79 26.39 -26.64
C ALA A 184 11.25 27.18 -27.88
N GLU A 185 12.48 26.94 -28.34
CA GLU A 185 13.04 27.54 -29.56
C GLU A 185 12.29 27.08 -30.80
N ALA A 186 12.01 25.77 -30.94
CA ALA A 186 11.26 25.22 -32.06
C ALA A 186 9.83 25.80 -32.14
N VAL A 187 9.16 25.98 -31.00
CA VAL A 187 7.84 26.64 -30.94
C VAL A 187 7.95 28.11 -31.35
N ALA A 188 8.98 28.84 -30.88
CA ALA A 188 9.20 30.22 -31.27
C ALA A 188 9.46 30.37 -32.78
N LEU A 189 10.29 29.49 -33.36
CA LEU A 189 10.54 29.42 -34.80
C LEU A 189 9.27 29.13 -35.58
N ARG A 190 8.48 28.14 -35.14
CA ARG A 190 7.19 27.81 -35.78
C ARG A 190 6.23 29.00 -35.74
N GLN A 191 6.19 29.73 -34.63
CA GLN A 191 5.35 30.91 -34.50
C GLN A 191 5.82 32.05 -35.41
N ALA A 192 7.14 32.29 -35.49
CA ALA A 192 7.70 33.29 -36.39
C ALA A 192 7.43 32.98 -37.88
N LEU A 193 7.47 31.70 -38.25
CA LEU A 193 7.08 31.23 -39.59
C LEU A 193 5.60 31.49 -39.88
N ILE A 194 4.71 31.13 -38.96
CA ILE A 194 3.26 31.35 -39.11
C ILE A 194 2.93 32.84 -39.21
N GLU A 195 3.64 33.68 -38.46
CA GLU A 195 3.46 35.14 -38.45
C GLU A 195 4.14 35.83 -39.63
N GLY A 196 4.77 35.09 -40.55
CA GLY A 196 5.40 35.63 -41.75
C GLY A 196 6.70 36.41 -41.47
N ARG A 197 7.28 36.27 -40.28
CA ARG A 197 8.60 36.86 -39.93
C ARG A 197 9.77 36.06 -40.48
N LEU A 198 9.52 34.82 -40.91
CA LEU A 198 10.48 33.96 -41.58
C LEU A 198 9.94 33.63 -42.97
N VAL A 199 10.78 33.83 -44.00
CA VAL A 199 10.50 33.39 -45.36
C VAL A 199 11.27 32.09 -45.57
N VAL A 200 10.56 31.02 -45.89
CA VAL A 200 11.20 29.77 -46.32
C VAL A 200 11.70 30.02 -47.74
N VAL A 201 13.00 30.24 -47.88
CA VAL A 201 13.65 30.26 -49.18
C VAL A 201 13.79 28.80 -49.62
N SER A 202 12.93 28.40 -50.55
CA SER A 202 13.14 27.14 -51.27
C SER A 202 14.33 27.36 -52.20
N ASP A 203 15.43 26.66 -52.00
CA ASP A 203 16.57 26.65 -52.92
C ASP A 203 16.15 26.02 -54.25
N SER A 204 15.56 26.85 -55.10
CA SER A 204 15.33 26.52 -56.49
C SER A 204 15.50 27.72 -57.41
N GLN A 205 16.45 28.61 -57.10
CA GLN A 205 17.17 29.44 -58.08
C GLN A 205 18.58 29.76 -57.54
N GLN A 206 19.59 29.09 -58.13
CA GLN A 206 20.97 29.56 -58.17
C GLN A 206 21.08 30.71 -59.19
N GLU A 207 22.03 31.63 -58.93
CA GLU A 207 22.54 32.73 -59.79
C GLU A 207 21.62 33.98 -59.80
N ASP A 208 22.04 35.19 -59.42
CA ASP A 208 23.32 35.88 -59.61
C ASP A 208 23.65 36.90 -58.48
N ASP A 209 24.95 37.07 -58.26
CA ASP A 209 25.72 38.21 -57.74
C ASP A 209 25.00 39.38 -57.06
N VAL A 210 25.24 39.57 -55.76
CA VAL A 210 25.47 40.91 -55.18
C VAL A 210 26.50 40.84 -54.05
N GLU A 211 27.66 41.41 -54.36
CA GLU A 211 28.73 41.90 -53.50
C GLU A 211 28.21 42.94 -52.47
N THR A 212 28.59 42.87 -51.19
CA THR A 212 29.10 44.02 -50.39
C THR A 212 29.33 43.72 -48.90
N ASP A 213 30.55 44.10 -48.49
CA ASP A 213 30.94 44.83 -47.27
C ASP A 213 30.83 44.23 -45.87
N THR A 214 31.97 43.67 -45.44
CA THR A 214 32.81 44.16 -44.32
C THR A 214 32.16 45.14 -43.32
N TYR A 215 32.05 44.78 -42.04
CA TYR A 215 32.42 45.67 -40.91
C TYR A 215 32.52 44.91 -39.57
N SER A 216 33.36 45.48 -38.71
CA SER A 216 34.18 44.89 -37.66
C SER A 216 33.53 44.49 -36.33
N GLU A 217 34.30 43.62 -35.64
CA GLU A 217 34.45 43.43 -34.19
C GLU A 217 33.92 44.54 -33.26
N LYS A 218 33.31 44.13 -32.14
CA LYS A 218 33.72 44.60 -30.80
C LYS A 218 33.63 43.48 -29.74
N LYS A 219 34.79 43.14 -29.17
CA LYS A 219 34.95 42.55 -27.83
C LYS A 219 34.63 43.60 -26.75
N SER A 220 34.06 43.15 -25.63
CA SER A 220 34.28 43.78 -24.33
C SER A 220 34.30 42.73 -23.21
N HIS A 221 35.40 42.72 -22.47
CA HIS A 221 35.65 41.97 -21.22
C HIS A 221 35.01 42.66 -20.00
N GLN A 222 34.63 41.87 -19.00
CA GLN A 222 34.89 42.04 -17.53
C GLN A 222 34.06 40.96 -16.81
N ALA A 223 34.58 39.96 -16.09
CA ALA A 223 35.58 39.88 -15.02
C ALA A 223 35.15 40.55 -13.71
N GLU A 224 34.98 39.69 -12.68
CA GLU A 224 35.08 39.87 -11.21
C GLU A 224 33.93 39.14 -10.50
N SER A 225 34.06 38.48 -9.35
CA SER A 225 35.12 37.77 -8.62
C SER A 225 34.53 37.43 -7.24
N GLN A 226 35.12 36.45 -6.54
CA GLN A 226 35.13 36.32 -5.07
C GLN A 226 33.83 35.82 -4.39
N ASP A 227 33.82 35.08 -3.28
CA ASP A 227 34.86 34.52 -2.39
C ASP A 227 34.14 33.82 -1.21
N SER A 228 34.80 32.83 -0.60
CA SER A 228 34.70 32.36 0.80
C SER A 228 33.35 31.80 1.31
N GLY A 229 33.30 30.81 2.19
CA GLY A 229 34.35 30.17 2.97
C GLY A 229 33.78 29.04 3.83
N ASP A 230 34.70 28.21 4.31
CA ASP A 230 34.52 27.07 5.21
C ASP A 230 34.02 27.47 6.60
N ALA A 231 33.34 26.53 7.28
CA ALA A 231 33.45 26.37 8.73
C ALA A 231 32.99 24.96 9.16
N GLU A 232 33.97 24.12 9.49
CA GLU A 232 33.84 22.95 10.35
C GLU A 232 33.58 23.37 11.82
N ILE A 233 32.68 22.65 12.50
CA ILE A 233 32.65 22.37 13.96
C ILE A 233 31.88 21.03 14.07
N GLY A 234 32.29 19.92 14.69
CA GLY A 234 33.33 19.65 15.67
C GLY A 234 32.71 19.08 16.96
N ASN A 235 32.82 17.75 17.17
CA ASN A 235 32.81 17.02 18.47
C ASN A 235 31.50 17.03 19.31
N CYS A 236 31.16 16.07 20.21
CA CYS A 236 31.87 14.96 20.88
C CYS A 236 30.88 14.14 21.75
N LEU A 237 31.24 12.87 22.05
CA LEU A 237 31.01 12.09 23.31
C LEU A 237 29.56 11.78 23.76
N ASP A 238 29.21 10.69 24.45
CA ASP A 238 29.72 9.33 24.72
C ASP A 238 28.65 8.64 25.63
N GLU A 239 28.86 7.36 25.92
CA GLU A 239 28.34 6.54 27.03
C GLU A 239 27.25 5.46 26.81
N LYS A 240 27.78 4.25 27.04
CA LYS A 240 27.21 2.95 27.37
C LYS A 240 26.04 2.96 28.36
N LEU A 241 25.20 1.92 28.28
CA LEU A 241 24.93 1.06 29.45
C LEU A 241 24.53 -0.36 29.03
N VAL A 242 25.16 -1.31 29.71
CA VAL A 242 25.06 -2.77 29.62
C VAL A 242 24.12 -3.29 30.71
N SER A 243 23.39 -4.38 30.45
CA SER A 243 23.19 -5.56 31.35
C SER A 243 21.86 -6.29 31.03
N LYS A 244 21.60 -7.56 31.39
CA LYS A 244 22.32 -8.85 31.39
C LYS A 244 21.25 -9.91 31.75
N SER A 245 21.22 -11.03 31.02
CA SER A 245 20.78 -12.41 31.37
C SER A 245 19.79 -12.70 32.51
N VAL A 246 18.80 -13.58 32.27
CA VAL A 246 18.50 -14.74 33.14
C VAL A 246 18.05 -15.95 32.30
N SER A 247 18.65 -17.10 32.64
CA SER A 247 18.47 -18.47 32.13
C SER A 247 17.21 -19.16 32.66
N GLU A 248 16.68 -20.16 31.94
CA GLU A 248 16.11 -21.35 32.58
C GLU A 248 16.13 -22.59 31.67
N ASN A 249 16.61 -23.68 32.26
CA ASN A 249 16.79 -25.02 31.69
C ASN A 249 15.49 -25.83 31.74
N TYR A 250 15.22 -26.66 30.72
CA TYR A 250 14.57 -27.97 30.91
C TYR A 250 15.17 -29.01 29.96
N ALA A 251 15.32 -30.23 30.48
CA ALA A 251 16.07 -31.31 29.89
C ALA A 251 15.16 -32.54 29.61
N VAL A 252 15.46 -33.21 28.49
CA VAL A 252 15.34 -34.66 28.18
C VAL A 252 13.96 -35.29 27.91
N PHE A 253 13.78 -35.78 26.68
CA PHE A 253 13.48 -37.17 26.24
C PHE A 253 13.50 -37.20 24.69
N SER A 254 14.60 -37.59 24.04
CA SER A 254 14.89 -38.92 23.41
C SER A 254 13.98 -39.33 22.24
N ASP A 255 14.42 -39.06 21.00
CA ASP A 255 14.70 -40.09 19.98
C ASP A 255 15.49 -39.47 18.80
N ASN A 256 16.49 -40.22 18.32
CA ASN A 256 17.57 -39.74 17.44
C ASN A 256 17.09 -39.31 16.05
N VAL A 257 16.84 -38.01 15.90
CA VAL A 257 17.16 -37.24 14.70
C VAL A 257 18.26 -36.28 15.14
N ILE A 258 19.38 -36.22 14.42
CA ILE A 258 20.42 -35.20 14.67
C ILE A 258 19.82 -33.85 14.28
N PHE A 259 19.02 -33.27 15.16
CA PHE A 259 18.59 -31.88 15.09
C PHE A 259 19.79 -31.06 15.54
N ASN A 260 20.45 -30.37 14.60
CA ASN A 260 21.47 -29.39 14.94
C ASN A 260 20.83 -28.33 15.84
N SER A 261 21.09 -28.40 17.15
CA SER A 261 20.49 -27.54 18.16
C SER A 261 20.77 -26.04 17.89
N THR A 262 21.85 -25.76 17.16
CA THR A 262 22.24 -24.43 16.68
C THR A 262 21.18 -23.78 15.78
N THR A 263 20.53 -24.56 14.90
CA THR A 263 19.55 -24.05 13.93
C THR A 263 18.32 -23.48 14.63
N THR A 264 17.88 -24.11 15.73
CA THR A 264 16.69 -23.65 16.48
C THR A 264 16.94 -22.33 17.21
N GLN A 265 18.13 -22.15 17.79
CA GLN A 265 18.48 -20.91 18.49
C GLN A 265 18.63 -19.73 17.52
N GLU A 266 19.30 -19.93 16.39
CA GLU A 266 19.45 -18.89 15.36
C GLU A 266 18.10 -18.50 14.74
N THR A 267 17.24 -19.49 14.46
CA THR A 267 15.86 -19.24 13.98
C THR A 267 15.08 -18.38 14.98
N ALA A 268 15.16 -18.68 16.28
CA ALA A 268 14.47 -17.92 17.32
C ALA A 268 15.00 -16.48 17.41
N SER A 269 16.32 -16.28 17.34
CA SER A 269 16.95 -14.96 17.37
C SER A 269 16.56 -14.11 16.16
N LEU A 270 16.63 -14.68 14.94
CA LEU A 270 16.24 -13.99 13.71
C LEU A 270 14.75 -13.66 13.70
N SER A 271 13.91 -14.57 14.22
CA SER A 271 12.47 -14.35 14.34
C SER A 271 12.14 -13.17 15.27
N ALA A 272 12.76 -13.11 16.45
CA ALA A 272 12.54 -12.03 17.40
C ALA A 272 12.94 -10.67 16.82
N ASN A 273 14.12 -10.59 16.19
CA ASN A 273 14.60 -9.35 15.57
C ASN A 273 13.70 -8.91 14.40
N LEU A 274 13.22 -9.85 13.58
CA LEU A 274 12.32 -9.53 12.47
C LEU A 274 10.97 -8.99 12.97
N LEU A 275 10.40 -9.57 14.01
CA LEU A 275 9.12 -9.12 14.56
C LEU A 275 9.22 -7.73 15.19
N ASP A 276 10.33 -7.43 15.87
CA ASP A 276 10.60 -6.09 16.39
C ASP A 276 10.65 -5.04 15.26
N VAL A 277 11.31 -5.37 14.14
CA VAL A 277 11.32 -4.52 12.94
C VAL A 277 9.91 -4.32 12.37
N VAL A 278 9.11 -5.39 12.29
CA VAL A 278 7.74 -5.33 11.77
C VAL A 278 6.84 -4.44 12.63
N GLU A 279 6.95 -4.52 13.96
CA GLU A 279 6.19 -3.68 14.88
C GLU A 279 6.59 -2.20 14.78
N ASN A 280 7.87 -1.93 14.52
CA ASN A 280 8.41 -0.57 14.50
C ASN A 280 8.53 0.04 13.09
N ILE A 281 8.15 -0.67 12.02
CA ILE A 281 8.45 -0.27 10.63
C ILE A 281 7.98 1.14 10.23
N MET A 282 6.88 1.62 10.83
CA MET A 282 6.35 2.96 10.57
C MET A 282 7.15 4.08 11.24
N HIS A 283 8.05 3.72 12.15
CA HIS A 283 8.91 4.62 12.93
C HIS A 283 10.39 4.54 12.52
N ILE A 284 10.73 3.67 11.56
CA ILE A 284 12.10 3.47 11.07
C ILE A 284 12.52 4.70 10.26
N GLY A 285 13.47 5.45 10.80
CA GLY A 285 14.12 6.57 10.12
C GLY A 285 15.10 6.11 9.04
N SER A 286 15.51 6.99 8.13
CA SER A 286 16.40 6.68 7.00
C SER A 286 17.68 5.93 7.37
N GLU A 287 18.21 6.15 8.58
CA GLU A 287 19.45 5.52 9.05
C GLU A 287 19.27 4.03 9.44
N GLN A 288 18.08 3.68 9.94
CA GLN A 288 17.75 2.31 10.36
C GLN A 288 17.38 1.40 9.18
N PHE A 289 17.19 1.94 7.98
CA PHE A 289 16.95 1.15 6.77
C PHE A 289 18.09 0.17 6.49
N LYS A 290 19.33 0.60 6.74
CA LYS A 290 20.51 -0.25 6.51
C LYS A 290 20.53 -1.44 7.47
N GLU A 291 20.13 -1.24 8.73
CA GLU A 291 20.03 -2.33 9.71
C GLU A 291 18.95 -3.34 9.32
N VAL A 292 17.82 -2.87 8.78
CA VAL A 292 16.76 -3.76 8.25
C VAL A 292 17.25 -4.55 7.04
N GLU A 293 17.97 -3.91 6.11
CA GLU A 293 18.55 -4.60 4.95
C GLU A 293 19.58 -5.67 5.37
N GLU A 294 20.44 -5.36 6.35
CA GLU A 294 21.42 -6.30 6.90
C GLU A 294 20.74 -7.48 7.61
N LEU A 295 19.68 -7.24 8.39
CA LEU A 295 18.89 -8.29 9.03
C LEU A 295 18.23 -9.20 7.98
N VAL A 296 17.57 -8.61 6.97
CA VAL A 296 16.91 -9.36 5.90
C VAL A 296 17.93 -10.17 5.11
N ALA A 297 19.11 -9.62 4.83
CA ALA A 297 20.20 -10.36 4.20
C ALA A 297 20.66 -11.55 5.07
N SER A 298 20.79 -11.36 6.38
CA SER A 298 21.14 -12.44 7.30
C SER A 298 20.08 -13.56 7.29
N ILE A 299 18.79 -13.22 7.25
CA ILE A 299 17.69 -14.20 7.19
C ILE A 299 17.75 -14.99 5.89
N VAL A 300 17.91 -14.31 4.75
CA VAL A 300 17.97 -14.98 3.44
C VAL A 300 19.19 -15.88 3.34
N ASN A 301 20.36 -15.41 3.78
CA ASN A 301 21.58 -16.22 3.79
C ASN A 301 21.45 -17.45 4.70
N PHE A 302 20.85 -17.28 5.88
CA PHE A 302 20.57 -18.39 6.77
C PHE A 302 19.64 -19.42 6.11
N CYS A 303 18.52 -18.99 5.52
CA CYS A 303 17.60 -19.88 4.81
C CYS A 303 18.28 -20.58 3.62
N ALA A 304 19.12 -19.86 2.86
CA ALA A 304 19.85 -20.41 1.73
C ALA A 304 20.92 -21.45 2.14
N SER A 305 21.41 -21.38 3.38
CA SER A 305 22.39 -22.36 3.92
C SER A 305 21.77 -23.70 4.32
N VAL A 306 20.45 -23.75 4.47
CA VAL A 306 19.68 -24.95 4.85
C VAL A 306 19.32 -25.77 3.58
N PRO A 307 19.21 -27.12 3.67
CA PRO A 307 18.77 -27.93 2.54
C PRO A 307 17.45 -27.45 1.94
N ILE A 308 17.31 -27.50 0.61
CA ILE A 308 16.16 -26.97 -0.15
C ILE A 308 14.81 -27.44 0.44
N SER A 309 14.72 -28.71 0.82
CA SER A 309 13.52 -29.32 1.41
C SER A 309 13.09 -28.72 2.76
N GLU A 310 14.00 -28.04 3.47
CA GLU A 310 13.76 -27.43 4.77
C GLU A 310 13.69 -25.90 4.72
N GLN A 311 14.09 -25.28 3.60
CA GLN A 311 14.16 -23.82 3.48
C GLN A 311 12.82 -23.15 3.76
N TRP A 312 11.72 -23.65 3.18
CA TRP A 312 10.39 -23.08 3.44
C TRP A 312 10.01 -23.20 4.91
N LYS A 313 10.24 -24.36 5.53
CA LYS A 313 9.93 -24.59 6.94
C LYS A 313 10.67 -23.60 7.85
N VAL A 314 11.99 -23.51 7.71
CA VAL A 314 12.82 -22.57 8.48
C VAL A 314 12.35 -21.13 8.26
N PHE A 315 12.05 -20.78 7.01
CA PHE A 315 11.54 -19.46 6.66
C PHE A 315 10.17 -19.15 7.32
N THR A 316 9.25 -20.12 7.33
CA THR A 316 7.95 -19.99 8.04
C THR A 316 8.12 -19.87 9.55
N ASP A 317 9.14 -20.53 10.12
CA ASP A 317 9.44 -20.49 11.55
C ASP A 317 10.06 -19.15 11.96
N ILE A 318 10.88 -18.52 11.10
CA ILE A 318 11.41 -17.18 11.30
C ILE A 318 10.30 -16.14 11.19
N THR A 319 9.48 -16.22 10.14
CA THR A 319 8.40 -15.26 9.90
C THR A 319 7.17 -15.47 10.80
N LYS A 320 7.10 -16.59 11.54
CA LYS A 320 5.92 -17.02 12.31
C LYS A 320 4.63 -17.00 11.49
N ARG A 321 4.74 -17.27 10.17
CA ARG A 321 3.62 -17.17 9.20
C ARG A 321 2.92 -15.79 9.23
N ASN A 322 3.66 -14.74 9.58
CA ASN A 322 3.15 -13.38 9.56
C ASN A 322 3.31 -12.78 8.15
N SER A 323 2.20 -12.38 7.54
CA SER A 323 2.16 -11.84 6.17
C SER A 323 2.92 -10.52 6.02
N PHE A 324 2.98 -9.70 7.07
CA PHE A 324 3.76 -8.46 7.07
C PHE A 324 5.25 -8.75 7.17
N ALA A 325 5.67 -9.70 8.03
CA ALA A 325 7.07 -10.13 8.12
C ALA A 325 7.59 -10.65 6.77
N LEU A 326 6.77 -11.44 6.07
CA LEU A 326 7.04 -11.87 4.70
C LEU A 326 7.21 -10.67 3.74
N ALA A 327 6.30 -9.71 3.80
CA ALA A 327 6.35 -8.52 2.95
C ALA A 327 7.61 -7.67 3.20
N VAL A 328 8.05 -7.56 4.46
CA VAL A 328 9.31 -6.88 4.83
C VAL A 328 10.50 -7.57 4.18
N ILE A 329 10.62 -8.89 4.34
CA ILE A 329 11.73 -9.65 3.73
C ILE A 329 11.76 -9.45 2.20
N ILE A 330 10.61 -9.54 1.53
CA ILE A 330 10.52 -9.36 0.08
C ILE A 330 10.88 -7.93 -0.32
N GLY A 331 10.39 -6.94 0.42
CA GLY A 331 10.58 -5.52 0.12
C GLY A 331 12.01 -5.04 0.29
N TYR A 332 12.73 -5.56 1.29
CA TYR A 332 14.09 -5.14 1.66
C TYR A 332 15.19 -6.09 1.16
N SER A 333 14.84 -7.12 0.39
CA SER A 333 15.85 -7.99 -0.20
C SER A 333 16.64 -7.27 -1.30
N VAL A 334 17.94 -7.08 -1.03
CA VAL A 334 18.91 -6.47 -1.95
C VAL A 334 19.08 -7.31 -3.23
N LYS A 335 19.64 -6.70 -4.30
CA LYS A 335 19.90 -7.35 -5.60
C LYS A 335 20.59 -8.71 -5.49
N GLU A 336 21.51 -8.87 -4.55
CA GLU A 336 22.29 -10.11 -4.35
C GLU A 336 21.41 -11.28 -3.87
N ASN A 337 20.35 -11.00 -3.12
CA ASN A 337 19.42 -11.99 -2.57
C ASN A 337 18.24 -12.31 -3.51
N LYS A 338 18.13 -11.60 -4.65
CA LYS A 338 17.02 -11.79 -5.59
C LYS A 338 16.95 -13.19 -6.19
N LYS A 339 18.10 -13.86 -6.32
CA LYS A 339 18.16 -15.23 -6.85
C LYS A 339 17.51 -16.25 -5.93
N TRP A 340 17.62 -16.06 -4.62
CA TRP A 340 16.90 -16.92 -3.67
C TRP A 340 15.41 -16.62 -3.70
N LEU A 341 15.03 -15.33 -3.70
CA LEU A 341 13.62 -14.92 -3.79
C LEU A 341 12.92 -15.38 -5.08
N SER A 342 13.62 -15.49 -6.21
CA SER A 342 13.01 -16.02 -7.44
C SER A 342 12.58 -17.48 -7.32
N ASN A 343 13.14 -18.24 -6.37
CA ASN A 343 12.73 -19.61 -6.08
C ASN A 343 11.60 -19.69 -5.03
N LEU A 344 11.24 -18.58 -4.39
CA LEU A 344 10.24 -18.55 -3.33
C LEU A 344 8.86 -19.08 -3.79
N PRO A 345 8.34 -18.74 -4.99
CA PRO A 345 7.11 -19.34 -5.49
C PRO A 345 7.16 -20.87 -5.60
N GLN A 346 8.29 -21.44 -6.03
CA GLN A 346 8.49 -22.89 -6.11
C GLN A 346 8.49 -23.52 -4.71
N LEU A 347 9.21 -22.93 -3.75
CA LEU A 347 9.24 -23.40 -2.37
C LEU A 347 7.83 -23.40 -1.73
N ILE A 348 7.02 -22.37 -2.04
CA ILE A 348 5.63 -22.28 -1.58
C ILE A 348 4.78 -23.36 -2.26
N ALA A 349 4.91 -23.55 -3.57
CA ALA A 349 4.18 -24.57 -4.32
C ALA A 349 4.46 -25.97 -3.77
N ASP A 350 5.73 -26.32 -3.57
CA ASP A 350 6.16 -27.60 -3.02
C ASP A 350 5.58 -27.84 -1.61
N ALA A 351 5.57 -26.81 -0.76
CA ALA A 351 4.98 -26.89 0.56
C ALA A 351 3.45 -27.00 0.53
N ALA A 352 2.79 -26.23 -0.35
CA ALA A 352 1.34 -26.18 -0.49
C ALA A 352 0.73 -27.50 -0.99
N ILE A 353 1.48 -28.31 -1.74
CA ILE A 353 1.09 -29.67 -2.11
C ILE A 353 0.80 -30.52 -0.86
N THR A 354 1.63 -30.38 0.18
CA THR A 354 1.48 -31.13 1.43
C THR A 354 0.58 -30.42 2.45
N ASN A 355 0.57 -29.08 2.46
CA ASN A 355 -0.20 -28.27 3.39
C ASN A 355 -0.77 -27.02 2.70
N PRO A 356 -2.00 -27.09 2.15
CA PRO A 356 -2.62 -25.97 1.44
C PRO A 356 -2.79 -24.69 2.27
N ILE A 357 -2.81 -24.80 3.61
CA ILE A 357 -2.93 -23.66 4.54
C ILE A 357 -1.75 -22.69 4.39
N GLU A 358 -0.60 -23.16 3.90
CA GLU A 358 0.56 -22.30 3.65
C GLU A 358 0.26 -21.19 2.60
N LEU A 359 -0.75 -21.36 1.74
CA LEU A 359 -1.16 -20.30 0.81
C LEU A 359 -1.99 -19.19 1.47
N GLU A 360 -2.65 -19.45 2.61
CA GLU A 360 -3.62 -18.51 3.19
C GLU A 360 -2.97 -17.21 3.70
N TRP A 361 -1.73 -17.29 4.21
CA TRP A 361 -1.02 -16.15 4.79
C TRP A 361 -0.03 -15.48 3.84
N VAL A 362 0.25 -16.10 2.67
CA VAL A 362 1.11 -15.54 1.64
C VAL A 362 0.39 -14.43 0.85
N GLY A 363 1.10 -13.37 0.47
CA GLY A 363 0.53 -12.28 -0.33
C GLY A 363 0.02 -12.73 -1.71
N ASN A 364 -1.02 -12.06 -2.22
CA ASN A 364 -1.72 -12.46 -3.46
C ASN A 364 -0.79 -12.75 -4.66
N ARG A 365 0.25 -11.92 -4.86
CA ARG A 365 1.18 -12.10 -5.98
C ARG A 365 1.93 -13.43 -5.90
N LEU A 366 2.61 -13.68 -4.78
CA LEU A 366 3.35 -14.92 -4.58
C LEU A 366 2.43 -16.14 -4.56
N ARG A 367 1.23 -16.01 -3.99
CA ARG A 367 0.21 -17.05 -4.02
C ARG A 367 -0.16 -17.43 -5.46
N THR A 368 -0.41 -16.45 -6.33
CA THR A 368 -0.74 -16.70 -7.74
C THR A 368 0.44 -17.34 -8.48
N GLU A 369 1.66 -16.86 -8.26
CA GLU A 369 2.86 -17.46 -8.87
C GLU A 369 3.06 -18.92 -8.42
N ALA A 370 2.84 -19.24 -7.15
CA ALA A 370 2.91 -20.61 -6.64
C ALA A 370 1.79 -21.51 -7.21
N LEU A 371 0.56 -21.02 -7.30
CA LEU A 371 -0.56 -21.78 -7.88
C LEU A 371 -0.33 -22.13 -9.36
N LEU A 372 0.23 -21.20 -10.14
CA LEU A 372 0.58 -21.46 -11.54
C LEU A 372 1.61 -22.60 -11.67
N LEU A 373 2.59 -22.66 -10.77
CA LEU A 373 3.58 -23.74 -10.76
C LEU A 373 2.98 -25.09 -10.36
N MET A 374 1.92 -25.10 -9.55
CA MET A 374 1.18 -26.32 -9.21
C MET A 374 0.35 -26.84 -10.40
N ASP A 375 -0.24 -25.94 -11.19
CA ASP A 375 -1.06 -26.27 -12.36
C ASP A 375 -0.21 -26.79 -13.54
N ASP A 376 0.98 -26.23 -13.76
CA ASP A 376 1.91 -26.65 -14.83
C ASP A 376 2.52 -28.05 -14.58
N GLY A 377 2.48 -28.54 -13.33
CA GLY A 377 2.84 -29.91 -12.97
C GLY A 377 1.79 -30.96 -13.36
N GLY A 378 0.63 -30.53 -13.86
CA GLY A 378 -0.47 -31.36 -14.36
C GLY A 378 -0.17 -32.04 -15.70
N VAL A 379 0.97 -32.70 -15.84
CA VAL A 379 1.08 -33.79 -16.81
C VAL A 379 0.25 -34.94 -16.25
N TYR A 380 -0.88 -35.20 -16.92
CA TYR A 380 -1.63 -36.44 -16.91
C TYR A 380 -0.77 -37.64 -16.49
N LEU A 381 -0.88 -38.06 -15.22
CA LEU A 381 -0.63 -39.44 -14.85
C LEU A 381 -1.93 -40.19 -15.08
N ASP A 382 -2.17 -40.57 -16.34
CA ASP A 382 -3.00 -41.73 -16.66
C ASP A 382 -2.21 -42.99 -16.24
N ALA A 383 -2.58 -43.57 -15.10
CA ALA A 383 -2.44 -44.99 -14.77
C ALA A 383 -3.28 -45.35 -13.53
#